data_AF-A0AAR2JF49-F1
#
_entry.id   AF-A0AAR2JF49-F1
#
_cell.length_a   1.000
_cell.length_b   1.000
_cell.length_c   1.000
_cell.angle_alpha   90.00
_cell.angle_beta   90.00
_cell.angle_gamma   90.00
#
_symmetry.space_group_name_H-M   'P 1'
#
loop_
_entity.id
_entity.type
_entity.pdbx_description
1 polymer ?
#
loop_
_entity_poly.entity_id
_entity_poly.type
_entity_poly.pdbx_seq_one_letter_code
_entity_poly.pdbx_strand_id
1 'polypeptide(L)'
;MEKAWKVEFRNVGSSYFPQSRVECHYSISSQHNWASNDWIGLFKIGWSSMKDYHTFVWALAPSNYEEGTNVNCCVHFQGFSTFCPEPHGSFFEIT
;
A
#
# COMPACT_ATOMS: atom_id res chain seq x y z
N MET A 1 19.19 -15.93 -10.89
CA MET A 1 17.79 -15.72 -11.30
C MET A 1 17.23 -14.66 -10.38
N GLU A 2 17.07 -13.44 -10.87
CA GLU A 2 16.44 -12.38 -10.08
C GLU A 2 14.97 -12.73 -9.86
N LYS A 3 14.51 -12.67 -8.61
CA LYS A 3 13.15 -12.98 -8.22
C LYS A 3 12.23 -12.03 -9.01
N ALA A 4 11.30 -12.57 -9.79
CA ALA A 4 10.28 -11.76 -10.46
C ALA A 4 9.37 -11.12 -9.38
N TRP A 5 9.68 -9.90 -8.98
CA TRP A 5 8.85 -9.08 -8.11
C TRP A 5 8.06 -8.13 -9.01
N LYS A 6 6.74 -8.00 -8.78
CA LYS A 6 5.90 -7.05 -9.52
C LYS A 6 5.79 -5.72 -8.80
N VAL A 7 5.63 -5.79 -7.47
CA VAL A 7 5.51 -4.65 -6.56
C VAL A 7 6.36 -4.94 -5.33
N GLU A 8 7.13 -3.96 -4.87
CA GLU A 8 7.89 -4.00 -3.61
C GLU A 8 7.51 -2.80 -2.76
N PHE A 9 6.94 -3.04 -1.58
CA PHE A 9 6.67 -1.97 -0.60
C PHE A 9 7.96 -1.61 0.15
N ARG A 10 8.19 -0.30 0.28
CA ARG A 10 9.39 0.31 0.84
C ARG A 10 8.99 1.32 1.91
N ASN A 11 9.89 1.51 2.88
CA ASN A 11 9.72 2.48 3.95
C ASN A 11 8.40 2.28 4.76
N VAL A 12 7.93 1.04 4.87
CA VAL A 12 6.79 0.71 5.73
C VAL A 12 7.28 0.72 7.17
N GLY A 13 6.90 1.74 7.93
CA GLY A 13 7.19 1.86 9.36
C GLY A 13 6.57 0.71 10.15
N SER A 14 7.23 0.31 11.24
CA SER A 14 6.76 -0.73 12.16
C SER A 14 5.54 -0.28 12.98
N SER A 15 5.31 1.02 13.09
CA SER A 15 4.22 1.62 13.86
C SER A 15 3.91 3.01 13.35
N TYR A 16 2.63 3.38 13.32
CA TYR A 16 2.18 4.72 12.95
C TYR A 16 1.34 5.32 14.07
N PHE A 17 1.40 6.64 14.23
CA PHE A 17 0.53 7.31 15.20
C PHE A 17 -0.92 7.30 14.68
N PRO A 18 -1.92 7.10 15.55
CA PRO A 18 -3.33 7.03 15.16
C PRO A 18 -3.83 8.25 14.38
N GLN A 19 -3.18 9.41 14.51
CA GLN A 19 -3.55 10.65 13.82
C GLN A 19 -2.58 11.05 12.71
N SER A 20 -1.54 10.25 12.47
CA SER A 20 -0.57 10.52 11.40
C SER A 20 -1.02 9.95 10.07
N ARG A 21 -0.60 10.61 8.99
CA ARG A 21 -0.69 10.08 7.64
C ARG A 21 0.30 8.91 7.51
N VAL A 22 -0.16 7.80 6.95
CA VAL A 22 0.72 6.66 6.62
C VAL A 22 1.20 6.85 5.19
N GLU A 23 2.50 7.11 5.05
CA GLU A 23 3.19 7.17 3.76
C GLU A 23 3.69 5.78 3.40
N CYS A 24 3.20 5.25 2.28
CA CYS A 24 3.64 3.98 1.73
C CYS A 24 4.35 4.25 0.42
N HIS A 25 5.66 3.98 0.41
CA HIS A 25 6.44 4.00 -0.80
C HIS A 25 6.43 2.60 -1.40
N TYR A 26 6.39 2.50 -2.72
CA TYR A 26 6.50 1.21 -3.38
C TYR A 26 7.17 1.37 -4.73
N SER A 27 7.83 0.30 -5.16
CA SER A 27 8.44 0.20 -6.47
C SER A 27 7.65 -0.81 -7.29
N ILE A 28 7.28 -0.43 -8.50
CA ILE A 28 6.67 -1.31 -9.49
C ILE A 28 7.76 -1.69 -10.49
N SER A 29 7.87 -3.00 -10.77
CA SER A 29 8.82 -3.51 -11.76
C SER A 29 8.31 -3.29 -13.19
N SER A 30 9.22 -3.35 -14.15
CA SER A 30 8.94 -3.43 -15.58
C SER A 30 8.04 -4.60 -16.00
N GLN A 31 7.85 -5.60 -15.13
CA GLN A 31 7.02 -6.78 -15.40
C GLN A 31 5.55 -6.57 -15.03
N HIS A 32 5.22 -5.47 -14.35
CA HIS A 32 3.85 -5.11 -14.00
C HIS A 32 3.31 -4.07 -14.97
N ASN A 33 2.11 -4.32 -15.47
CA ASN A 33 1.39 -3.36 -16.30
C ASN A 33 0.40 -2.62 -15.42
N TRP A 34 0.58 -1.30 -15.35
CA TRP A 34 -0.36 -0.43 -14.67
C TRP A 34 -1.78 -0.62 -15.21
N ALA A 35 -2.70 -0.96 -14.32
CA ALA A 35 -4.12 -1.01 -14.63
C ALA A 35 -4.85 0.13 -13.91
N SER A 36 -5.87 0.71 -14.55
CA SER A 36 -6.65 1.82 -13.98
C SER A 36 -7.45 1.43 -12.73
N ASN A 37 -7.50 0.14 -12.41
CA ASN A 37 -8.14 -0.46 -11.26
C ASN A 37 -7.12 -1.02 -10.25
N ASP A 38 -5.83 -0.68 -10.36
CA ASP A 38 -4.84 -1.02 -9.35
C ASP A 38 -5.08 -0.18 -8.09
N TRP A 39 -5.13 -0.84 -6.93
CA TRP A 39 -5.29 -0.20 -5.63
C TRP A 39 -4.40 -0.91 -4.61
N ILE A 40 -4.03 -0.16 -3.59
CA ILE A 40 -3.24 -0.66 -2.46
C ILE A 40 -4.17 -0.69 -1.25
N GLY A 41 -4.29 -1.85 -0.65
CA GLY A 41 -5.14 -2.07 0.51
C GLY A 41 -4.34 -2.06 1.79
N LEU A 42 -4.93 -1.49 2.83
CA LEU A 42 -4.48 -1.67 4.20
C LEU A 42 -5.42 -2.67 4.87
N PHE A 43 -4.88 -3.77 5.37
CA PHE A 43 -5.65 -4.87 5.94
C PHE A 43 -5.28 -5.05 7.41
N LYS A 44 -6.26 -5.34 8.27
CA LYS A 44 -5.98 -5.79 9.63
C LYS A 44 -5.40 -7.20 9.56
N ILE A 45 -4.33 -7.49 10.30
CA ILE A 45 -3.74 -8.83 10.37
C ILE A 45 -4.84 -9.84 10.72
N GLY A 46 -4.89 -10.94 9.96
CA GLY A 46 -5.95 -11.96 10.05
C GLY A 46 -7.09 -11.79 9.04
N TRP A 47 -6.96 -10.87 8.08
CA TRP A 47 -7.84 -10.81 6.92
C TRP A 47 -7.79 -12.11 6.10
N SER A 48 -8.89 -12.47 5.45
CA SER A 48 -9.00 -13.69 4.63
C SER A 48 -9.42 -13.40 3.19
N SER A 49 -10.02 -12.23 2.94
CA SER A 49 -10.47 -11.81 1.63
C SER A 49 -9.98 -10.40 1.30
N MET A 50 -9.80 -10.12 0.01
CA MET A 50 -9.57 -8.75 -0.47
C MET A 50 -10.71 -7.79 -0.13
N LYS A 51 -11.88 -8.29 0.30
CA LYS A 51 -13.00 -7.45 0.77
C LYS A 51 -12.84 -6.99 2.22
N ASP A 52 -11.90 -7.57 2.98
CA ASP A 52 -11.65 -7.24 4.39
C ASP A 52 -10.67 -6.06 4.54
N TYR A 53 -10.50 -5.24 3.49
CA TYR A 53 -9.65 -4.06 3.57
C TYR A 53 -10.22 -3.11 4.63
N HIS A 54 -9.33 -2.58 5.47
CA HIS A 54 -9.68 -1.52 6.40
C HIS A 54 -9.87 -0.20 5.67
N THR A 55 -8.93 0.11 4.77
CA THR A 55 -9.00 1.24 3.84
C THR A 55 -8.20 0.90 2.60
N PHE A 56 -8.42 1.63 1.52
CA PHE A 56 -7.70 1.46 0.28
C PHE A 56 -7.38 2.82 -0.34
N VAL A 57 -6.36 2.82 -1.18
CA VAL A 57 -5.99 3.96 -2.00
C VAL A 57 -5.80 3.48 -3.43
N TRP A 58 -6.36 4.22 -4.38
CA TRP A 58 -6.07 3.95 -5.79
C TRP A 58 -4.60 4.21 -6.04
N ALA A 59 -3.93 3.21 -6.58
CA ALA A 59 -2.63 3.41 -7.17
C ALA A 59 -2.91 4.24 -8.44
N LEU A 60 -2.20 5.34 -8.67
CA LEU A 60 -2.25 6.07 -9.94
C LEU A 60 -0.90 5.97 -10.65
N ALA A 61 -0.95 5.69 -11.95
CA ALA A 61 0.25 5.63 -12.77
C ALA A 61 0.96 6.99 -12.71
N PRO A 62 2.29 7.01 -12.48
CA PRO A 62 3.03 8.26 -12.54
C PRO A 62 2.92 8.87 -13.93
N SER A 63 2.93 10.20 -14.02
CA SER A 63 2.70 10.93 -15.27
C SER A 63 3.72 10.60 -16.37
N ASN A 64 4.89 10.10 -15.98
CA ASN A 64 5.99 9.67 -16.82
C ASN A 64 6.10 8.14 -16.92
N TYR A 65 5.02 7.40 -16.68
CA TYR A 65 5.02 5.95 -16.80
C TYR A 65 5.28 5.53 -18.25
N GLU A 66 6.33 4.75 -18.45
CA GLU A 66 6.64 4.05 -19.69
C GLU A 66 6.57 2.54 -19.44
N GLU A 67 5.90 1.81 -20.34
CA GLU A 67 5.77 0.36 -20.23
C GLU A 67 7.15 -0.30 -20.24
N GLY A 68 7.39 -1.23 -19.32
CA GLY A 68 8.69 -1.87 -19.17
C GLY A 68 9.74 -1.08 -18.38
N THR A 69 9.35 0.00 -17.70
CA THR A 69 10.24 0.72 -16.77
C THR A 69 9.94 0.41 -15.31
N ASN A 70 10.97 0.47 -14.46
CA ASN A 70 10.79 0.40 -13.01
C ASN A 70 10.42 1.80 -12.51
N VAL A 71 9.30 1.91 -11.79
CA VAL A 71 8.81 3.20 -11.28
C VAL A 71 8.67 3.16 -9.77
N ASN A 72 9.04 4.26 -9.11
CA ASN A 72 8.81 4.46 -7.69
C ASN A 72 7.57 5.33 -7.50
N CYS A 73 6.69 4.90 -6.62
CA CYS A 73 5.43 5.56 -6.33
C CYS A 73 5.29 5.77 -4.81
N CYS A 74 4.43 6.71 -4.45
CA CYS A 74 4.06 6.97 -3.06
C CYS A 74 2.53 7.11 -2.98
N VAL A 75 1.93 6.41 -2.03
CA VAL A 75 0.52 6.60 -1.66
C VAL A 75 0.41 6.97 -0.19
N HIS A 76 -0.68 7.67 0.12
CA HIS A 76 -0.93 8.21 1.45
C HIS A 76 -2.26 7.69 1.94
N PHE A 77 -2.25 6.88 3.00
CA PHE A 77 -3.49 6.52 3.69
C PHE A 77 -3.86 7.66 4.64
N GLN A 78 -5.06 8.22 4.45
CA GLN A 78 -5.60 9.24 5.34
C GLN A 78 -6.40 8.60 6.48
N GLY A 79 -6.21 9.11 7.70
CA GLY A 79 -7.18 8.95 8.78
C GLY A 79 -7.21 7.60 9.47
N PHE A 80 -6.14 7.24 10.19
CA PHE A 80 -6.22 6.22 11.25
C PHE A 80 -7.03 6.69 12.49
N SER A 81 -7.45 7.96 12.53
CA SER A 81 -7.92 8.61 13.75
C SER A 81 -9.38 8.36 14.10
N THR A 82 -10.18 7.86 13.16
CA THR A 82 -11.64 7.72 13.34
C THR A 82 -12.08 6.33 13.79
N PHE A 83 -11.19 5.32 13.82
CA PHE A 83 -11.63 3.93 13.96
C PHE A 83 -10.88 3.06 14.99
N CYS A 84 -9.93 3.60 15.77
CA CYS A 84 -9.17 2.79 16.74
C CYS A 84 -9.36 3.26 18.20
N PRO A 85 -10.40 2.76 18.89
CA PRO A 85 -10.49 2.81 20.35
C PRO A 85 -9.86 1.57 21.03
N GLU A 86 -9.03 0.77 20.33
CA GLU A 86 -8.46 -0.45 20.92
C GLU A 86 -7.26 -0.14 21.83
N PRO A 87 -7.29 -0.54 23.12
CA PRO A 87 -6.27 -0.20 24.11
C PRO A 87 -4.89 -0.85 23.86
N HIS A 88 -4.80 -1.85 22.98
CA HIS A 88 -3.56 -2.58 22.69
C HIS A 88 -2.93 -2.22 21.32
N GLY A 89 -3.55 -1.31 20.56
CA GLY A 89 -3.18 -1.09 19.17
C GLY A 89 -3.67 -2.22 18.25
N SER A 90 -3.83 -1.92 16.97
CA SER A 90 -4.17 -2.91 15.94
C SER A 90 -2.99 -3.07 14.98
N PHE A 91 -2.71 -4.32 14.59
CA PHE A 91 -1.68 -4.64 13.61
C PHE A 91 -2.30 -4.68 12.21
N PHE A 92 -1.62 -4.06 11.24
CA PHE A 92 -2.06 -4.00 9.86
C PHE A 92 -0.93 -4.38 8.91
N GLU A 93 -1.28 -4.84 7.72
CA GLU A 93 -0.37 -5.09 6.60
C GLU A 93 -0.86 -4.42 5.32
N ILE A 94 0.06 -4.17 4.40
CA ILE A 94 -0.19 -3.54 3.11
C ILE A 94 -0.09 -4.62 2.03
N THR A 95 -1.12 -4.72 1.21
CA THR A 95 -1.22 -5.69 0.10
C THR A 95 -1.52 -4.97 -1.20
#